data_AF-A0A972TZ89-F1
#
_entry.id   AF-A0A972TZ89-F1
#
_cell.length_a   1.000
_cell.length_b   1.000
_cell.length_c   1.000
_cell.angle_alpha   90.00
_cell.angle_beta   90.00
_cell.angle_gamma   90.00
#
_symmetry.space_group_name_H-M   'P 1'
#
loop_
_entity.id
_entity.type
_entity.pdbx_description
1 polymer ?
#
loop_
_entity_poly.entity_id
_entity_poly.type
_entity_poly.pdbx_seq_one_letter_code
_entity_poly.pdbx_strand_id
1 'polypeptide(L)'
;MEDIVIQAFKESSRLKEVFINENLSKIVRVVDVIIRALQEEKKILLFGNGGSAADAQHLAAEFVNRFIIERPPLPAIALSTDTSVL
;
A
#
# COMPACT_ATOMS: atom_id res chain seq x y z
N MET A 1 4.57 -29.13 -12.69
CA MET A 1 5.06 -28.12 -11.73
C MET A 1 5.48 -26.86 -12.47
N GLU A 2 6.37 -26.96 -13.47
CA GLU A 2 6.79 -25.82 -14.30
C GLU A 2 5.62 -25.06 -14.93
N ASP A 3 4.64 -25.78 -15.50
CA ASP A 3 3.44 -25.15 -16.08
C ASP A 3 2.65 -24.32 -15.06
N ILE A 4 2.55 -24.79 -13.81
CA ILE A 4 1.82 -24.08 -12.75
C ILE A 4 2.52 -22.75 -12.44
N VAL A 5 3.85 -22.77 -12.33
CA VAL A 5 4.65 -21.57 -12.08
C VAL A 5 4.50 -20.60 -13.26
N ILE A 6 4.65 -21.07 -14.50
CA ILE A 6 4.51 -20.22 -15.69
C ILE A 6 3.12 -19.59 -15.75
N GLN A 7 2.06 -20.35 -15.47
CA GLN A 7 0.70 -19.84 -15.49
C GLN A 7 0.46 -18.80 -14.38
N ALA A 8 0.96 -19.02 -13.17
CA ALA A 8 0.83 -18.06 -12.07
C ALA A 8 1.47 -16.71 -12.40
N PHE A 9 2.67 -16.71 -13.00
CA PHE A 9 3.34 -15.48 -13.42
C PHE A 9 2.62 -14.79 -14.59
N LYS A 10 2.16 -15.55 -15.60
CA LYS A 10 1.37 -14.99 -16.71
C LYS A 10 0.09 -14.33 -16.23
N GLU A 11 -0.62 -14.98 -15.33
CA GLU A 11 -1.85 -14.45 -14.75
C GLU A 11 -1.60 -13.20 -13.91
N SER A 12 -0.55 -13.20 -13.07
CA SER A 12 -0.17 -12.01 -12.30
C SER A 12 0.16 -10.81 -13.19
N SER A 13 0.86 -11.01 -14.31
CA SER A 13 1.16 -9.94 -15.27
C SER A 13 -0.11 -9.44 -15.96
N ARG A 14 -0.97 -10.35 -16.44
CA ARG A 14 -2.24 -10.00 -17.07
C ARG A 14 -3.14 -9.20 -16.14
N LEU A 15 -3.24 -9.59 -14.87
CA LEU A 15 -4.07 -8.88 -13.89
C LEU A 15 -3.58 -7.47 -13.62
N LYS A 16 -2.26 -7.22 -13.61
CA LYS A 16 -1.72 -5.86 -13.43
C LYS A 16 -2.11 -4.95 -14.60
N GLU A 17 -2.01 -5.44 -15.84
CA GLU A 17 -2.42 -4.71 -17.04
C GLU A 17 -3.92 -4.38 -17.04
N VAL A 18 -4.77 -5.34 -16.70
CA VAL A 18 -6.23 -5.08 -16.59
C VAL A 18 -6.50 -4.07 -15.48
N PHE A 19 -5.90 -4.27 -14.30
CA PHE A 19 -6.15 -3.43 -13.13
C PHE A 19 -5.79 -1.96 -13.37
N ILE A 20 -4.63 -1.68 -13.99
CA ILE A 20 -4.22 -0.30 -14.25
C ILE A 20 -5.15 0.37 -15.27
N ASN A 21 -5.52 -0.34 -16.33
CA ASN A 21 -6.42 0.19 -17.36
C ASN A 21 -7.81 0.54 -16.79
N GLU A 22 -8.30 -0.22 -15.82
CA GLU A 22 -9.60 0.00 -15.20
C GLU A 22 -9.58 0.99 -14.02
N ASN A 23 -8.45 1.15 -13.34
CA ASN A 23 -8.40 1.83 -12.04
C ASN A 23 -7.40 2.99 -11.94
N LEU A 24 -6.70 3.35 -13.03
CA LEU A 24 -5.72 4.46 -13.02
C LEU A 24 -6.27 5.74 -12.37
N SER A 25 -7.47 6.17 -12.76
CA SER A 25 -8.08 7.39 -12.21
C SER A 25 -8.38 7.29 -10.71
N LYS A 26 -8.72 6.10 -10.21
CA LYS A 26 -8.94 5.86 -8.78
C LYS A 26 -7.65 5.89 -8.00
N ILE A 27 -6.58 5.30 -8.55
CA ILE A 27 -5.24 5.32 -7.94
C ILE A 27 -4.77 6.77 -7.76
N VAL A 28 -4.83 7.58 -8.83
CA VAL A 28 -4.47 9.00 -8.78
C VAL A 28 -5.30 9.74 -7.73
N ARG A 29 -6.61 9.50 -7.69
CA ARG A 29 -7.49 10.12 -6.69
C ARG A 29 -7.11 9.75 -5.25
N VAL A 30 -6.73 8.50 -4.99
CA VAL A 30 -6.27 8.06 -3.66
C VAL A 30 -4.99 8.79 -3.28
N VAL A 31 -4.04 8.91 -4.21
CA VAL A 31 -2.79 9.65 -4.01
C VAL A 31 -3.08 11.12 -3.68
N ASP A 32 -3.98 11.78 -4.42
CA ASP A 32 -4.36 13.17 -4.18
C ASP A 32 -4.98 13.38 -2.79
N VAL A 33 -5.83 12.45 -2.34
CA VAL A 33 -6.43 12.48 -1.01
C VAL A 33 -5.37 12.34 0.08
N ILE A 34 -4.40 11.44 -0.10
CA ILE A 34 -3.28 11.27 0.83
C ILE A 34 -2.43 12.53 0.90
N ILE A 35 -2.06 13.11 -0.25
CA ILE A 35 -1.25 14.33 -0.31
C ILE A 35 -1.96 15.47 0.44
N ARG A 36 -3.26 15.69 0.16
CA ARG A 36 -4.04 16.73 0.85
C ARG A 36 -4.10 16.50 2.35
N ALA A 37 -4.34 15.26 2.79
CA ALA A 37 -4.38 14.95 4.21
C ALA A 37 -3.05 15.30 4.91
N LEU A 38 -1.92 14.96 4.29
CA LEU A 38 -0.60 15.27 4.83
C LEU A 38 -0.30 16.78 4.84
N GLN A 39 -0.73 17.51 3.81
CA GLN A 39 -0.60 18.98 3.76
C GLN A 39 -1.45 19.68 4.82
N GLU A 40 -2.58 19.08 5.20
CA GLU A 40 -3.46 19.55 6.29
C GLU A 40 -3.04 19.00 7.66
N GLU A 41 -1.78 18.55 7.82
CA GLU A 41 -1.20 18.03 9.07
C GLU A 41 -1.97 16.83 9.68
N LYS A 42 -2.71 16.08 8.85
CA LYS A 42 -3.37 14.84 9.25
C LYS A 42 -2.42 13.66 9.16
N LYS A 43 -2.87 12.52 9.71
CA LYS A 43 -2.16 11.24 9.69
C LYS A 43 -2.90 10.19 8.87
N ILE A 44 -2.16 9.23 8.32
CA ILE A 44 -2.69 8.11 7.56
C ILE A 44 -2.85 6.91 8.50
N LEU A 45 -4.03 6.28 8.50
CA LEU A 45 -4.28 5.04 9.22
C LEU A 45 -4.43 3.89 8.22
N LEU A 46 -3.63 2.84 8.39
CA LEU A 46 -3.56 1.69 7.50
C LEU A 46 -4.00 0.44 8.27
N PHE A 47 -4.80 -0.42 7.67
CA PHE A 47 -5.29 -1.64 8.32
C PHE A 47 -5.59 -2.72 7.29
N GLY A 48 -5.55 -3.98 7.73
CA GLY A 48 -5.80 -5.15 6.90
C GLY A 48 -5.70 -6.42 7.73
N ASN A 49 -6.16 -7.54 7.17
CA ASN A 49 -6.14 -8.86 7.82
C ASN A 49 -5.19 -9.80 7.07
N GLY A 50 -4.53 -10.71 7.79
CA GLY A 50 -3.62 -11.70 7.18
C GLY A 50 -2.49 -11.04 6.39
N GLY A 51 -2.30 -11.40 5.11
CA GLY A 51 -1.28 -10.80 4.25
C GLY A 51 -1.41 -9.27 4.13
N SER A 52 -2.64 -8.74 4.04
CA SER A 52 -2.86 -7.29 3.95
C SER A 52 -2.53 -6.55 5.27
N ALA A 53 -2.46 -7.25 6.39
CA ALA A 53 -1.94 -6.68 7.64
C ALA A 53 -0.45 -6.36 7.50
N ALA A 54 0.31 -7.23 6.84
CA ALA A 54 1.73 -7.02 6.56
C ALA A 54 1.93 -5.86 5.57
N ASP A 55 1.09 -5.75 4.53
CA ASP A 55 1.13 -4.61 3.60
C ASP A 55 0.86 -3.28 4.32
N ALA A 56 -0.12 -3.23 5.23
CA ALA A 56 -0.42 -2.05 6.02
C ALA A 56 0.79 -1.61 6.87
N GLN A 57 1.47 -2.57 7.50
CA GLN A 57 2.68 -2.31 8.28
C GLN A 57 3.84 -1.84 7.41
N HIS A 58 4.05 -2.49 6.27
CA HIS A 58 5.11 -2.13 5.32
C HIS A 58 4.92 -0.70 4.82
N LEU A 59 3.71 -0.37 4.37
CA LEU A 59 3.42 0.97 3.88
C LEU A 59 3.55 2.01 4.99
N ALA A 60 3.09 1.74 6.21
CA ALA A 60 3.30 2.64 7.35
C ALA A 60 4.78 2.89 7.62
N ALA A 61 5.63 1.85 7.54
CA ALA A 61 7.07 1.97 7.70
C ALA A 61 7.71 2.84 6.60
N GLU A 62 7.27 2.72 5.35
CA GLU A 62 7.73 3.58 4.24
C GLU A 62 7.35 5.06 4.45
N PHE A 63 6.17 5.33 5.02
CA PHE A 63 5.76 6.69 5.37
C PHE A 63 6.60 7.26 6.52
N VAL A 64 6.69 6.54 7.64
CA VAL A 64 7.35 7.00 8.88
C VAL A 64 8.88 7.04 8.74
N ASN A 65 9.46 6.15 7.94
CA ASN A 65 10.90 6.14 7.71
C ASN A 65 11.24 6.79 6.36
N ARG A 66 11.82 6.00 5.46
CA ARG A 66 12.30 6.40 4.14
C ARG A 66 11.88 5.34 3.14
N PHE A 67 11.62 5.76 1.92
CA PHE A 67 11.36 4.87 0.79
C PHE A 67 12.46 5.02 -0.27
N ILE A 68 12.24 5.89 -1.27
CA ILE A 68 13.21 6.14 -2.36
C ILE A 68 14.04 7.40 -2.14
N ILE A 69 13.42 8.47 -1.64
CA ILE A 69 14.07 9.78 -1.45
C ILE A 69 14.27 10.09 0.02
N GLU A 70 15.30 10.88 0.32
CA GLU A 70 15.53 11.42 1.66
C GLU A 70 14.56 12.57 1.94
N ARG A 71 13.73 12.40 2.96
CA ARG A 71 12.76 13.40 3.42
C ARG A 71 12.48 13.25 4.93
N PRO A 72 11.88 14.25 5.57
CA PRO A 72 11.32 14.09 6.91
C PRO A 72 10.25 12.97 6.95
N PRO A 73 10.05 12.34 8.12
CA PRO A 73 9.04 11.30 8.32
C PRO A 73 7.63 11.85 8.04
N LEU A 74 6.76 11.04 7.46
CA LEU A 74 5.34 11.35 7.24
C LEU A 74 4.48 10.59 8.25
N PRO A 75 3.46 11.22 8.83
CA PRO A 75 2.63 10.61 9.87
C PRO A 75 1.74 9.49 9.32
N ALA A 76 2.11 8.24 9.60
CA ALA A 76 1.31 7.07 9.30
C ALA A 76 1.35 6.03 10.43
N ILE A 77 0.26 5.30 10.63
CA ILE A 77 0.13 4.25 11.64
C ILE A 77 -0.57 3.04 10.99
N ALA A 78 0.02 1.86 11.14
CA ALA A 78 -0.65 0.61 10.87
C ALA A 78 -1.39 0.14 12.13
N LEU A 79 -2.70 -0.07 12.04
CA LEU A 79 -3.54 -0.54 13.15
C LEU A 79 -3.42 -2.06 13.38
N SER A 80 -2.62 -2.74 12.57
CA SER A 80 -2.43 -4.18 12.58
C SER A 80 -1.12 -4.61 13.28
N THR A 81 -0.37 -3.71 13.91
CA THR A 81 0.91 -4.03 14.59
C THR A 81 0.74 -4.54 16.02
N ASP A 82 -0.36 -4.17 16.68
CA ASP A 82 -0.62 -4.55 18.07
C ASP A 82 -1.80 -5.52 18.15
N THR A 83 -1.56 -6.78 17.82
CA THR A 83 -2.56 -7.86 17.96
C THR A 83 -2.87 -8.17 19.42
N SER A 84 -2.16 -7.58 20.39
CA SER A 84 -2.47 -7.74 21.82
C SER A 84 -3.55 -6.75 22.26
N VAL A 85 -3.80 -5.69 21.50
CA VAL A 85 -4.81 -4.64 21.75
C VAL A 85 -6.06 -4.80 20.84
N LEU A 86 -6.01 -5.64 19.81
CA LEU A 86 -7.15 -6.04 18.96
C LEU A 86 -7.89 -7.26 19.52
#